data_AF-T0S8L6-F1
#
_entry.id   AF-T0S8L6-F1
#
_cell.length_a   1.000
_cell.length_b   1.000
_cell.length_c   1.000
_cell.angle_alpha   90.00
_cell.angle_beta   90.00
_cell.angle_gamma   90.00
#
_symmetry.space_group_name_H-M   'P 1'
#
loop_
_entity.id
_entity.type
_entity.pdbx_description
1 polymer ?
#
loop_
_entity_poly.entity_id
_entity_poly.type
_entity_poly.pdbx_seq_one_letter_code
_entity_poly.pdbx_strand_id
1 'polypeptide(L)'
;MADVDPAVLKRRQYLRLKQMHYRSKIAGEITALKAEADMLQEQLARQLLSPTSRALPWAEVATALDVDNKEKLKKRKMLQLQHASYLHLVANMRAWVTRVLPRAPVDPPWRRTYLPLDANTRKLGIDWLTQLLLHNTDAMLAKYKFDALDPHAYSIDFGMSLSPDDLFEYVWRTQKEMQLPMEVVCAGLRRWMKQYTTGSVWADVQSSELLHDDALETVQGATYAHTVRENPTETVNFLTREFHPHPDRVVFVGQNIHHDERVASSVHRRNRMFWYVVDRLGPNTTRFRNLDVLSHFFTDHGPVALDVEANLMGLESASLMPEMDMLAAYTRHATTVFRQVGHRSDETLFALLDADTKP
;
A
#
# COMPACT_ATOMS: atom_id res chain seq x y z
N MET A 1 -108.50 -14.98 -65.62
CA MET A 1 -108.52 -15.31 -64.17
C MET A 1 -107.90 -16.68 -64.01
N ALA A 2 -106.63 -16.76 -63.61
CA ALA A 2 -105.99 -18.03 -63.27
C ALA A 2 -106.21 -18.26 -61.77
N ASP A 3 -106.95 -19.32 -61.44
CA ASP A 3 -107.32 -19.70 -60.08
C ASP A 3 -106.07 -20.18 -59.34
N VAL A 4 -105.59 -19.38 -58.37
CA VAL A 4 -104.37 -19.69 -57.62
C VAL A 4 -104.73 -20.62 -56.48
N ASP A 5 -104.20 -21.83 -56.52
CA ASP A 5 -104.39 -22.90 -55.55
C ASP A 5 -104.28 -22.41 -54.08
N PRO A 6 -105.33 -22.57 -53.25
CA PRO A 6 -105.37 -22.13 -51.87
C PRO A 6 -104.24 -22.72 -50.99
N ALA A 7 -103.69 -23.88 -51.34
CA ALA A 7 -102.53 -24.45 -50.66
C ALA A 7 -101.25 -23.63 -50.87
N VAL A 8 -101.08 -23.04 -52.05
CA VAL A 8 -99.93 -22.19 -52.39
C VAL A 8 -100.00 -20.85 -51.65
N LEU A 9 -101.20 -20.27 -51.50
CA LEU A 9 -101.42 -19.05 -50.72
C LEU A 9 -101.12 -19.25 -49.23
N LYS A 10 -101.58 -20.38 -48.65
CA LYS A 10 -101.32 -20.73 -47.26
C LYS A 10 -99.83 -20.97 -47.00
N ARG A 11 -99.12 -21.63 -47.93
CA ARG A 11 -97.66 -21.83 -47.86
C ARG A 11 -96.90 -20.51 -47.95
N ARG A 12 -97.32 -19.57 -48.81
CA ARG A 12 -96.72 -18.23 -48.91
C ARG A 12 -96.91 -17.40 -47.64
N GLN A 13 -98.10 -17.44 -47.03
CA GLN A 13 -98.35 -16.80 -45.73
C GLN A 13 -97.47 -17.40 -44.62
N TYR A 14 -97.38 -18.73 -44.54
CA TYR A 14 -96.52 -19.41 -43.56
C TYR A 14 -95.04 -19.03 -43.73
N LEU A 15 -94.52 -19.02 -44.96
CA LEU A 15 -93.13 -18.64 -45.23
C LEU A 15 -92.86 -17.17 -44.87
N ARG A 16 -93.80 -16.25 -45.15
CA ARG A 16 -93.69 -14.85 -44.74
C ARG A 16 -93.65 -14.70 -43.23
N LEU A 17 -94.53 -15.37 -42.49
CA LEU A 17 -94.55 -15.34 -41.03
C LEU A 17 -93.26 -15.93 -40.46
N LYS A 18 -92.79 -17.07 -40.98
CA LYS A 18 -91.53 -17.70 -40.57
C LYS A 18 -90.33 -16.77 -40.80
N GLN A 19 -90.30 -16.07 -41.94
CA GLN A 19 -89.22 -15.13 -42.26
C GLN A 19 -89.30 -13.84 -41.43
N MET A 20 -90.50 -13.39 -41.08
CA MET A 20 -90.73 -12.28 -40.15
C MET A 20 -90.23 -12.63 -38.74
N HIS A 21 -90.60 -13.81 -38.21
CA HIS A 21 -90.11 -14.29 -36.92
C HIS A 21 -88.59 -14.48 -36.90
N TYR A 22 -88.01 -15.03 -37.97
CA TYR A 22 -86.56 -15.16 -38.10
C TYR A 22 -85.84 -13.81 -38.07
N ARG A 23 -86.34 -12.83 -38.84
CA ARG A 23 -85.78 -11.46 -38.85
C ARG A 23 -85.95 -10.75 -37.51
N SER A 24 -87.09 -10.95 -36.84
CA SER A 24 -87.33 -10.41 -35.50
C SER A 24 -86.39 -11.00 -34.46
N LYS A 25 -86.11 -12.31 -34.53
CA LYS A 25 -85.14 -12.97 -33.64
C LYS A 25 -83.73 -12.42 -33.84
N ILE A 26 -83.27 -12.31 -35.09
CA ILE A 26 -81.95 -11.73 -35.41
C ILE A 26 -81.85 -10.27 -34.96
N ALA A 27 -82.90 -9.47 -35.20
CA ALA A 27 -82.91 -8.08 -34.75
C ALA A 27 -82.84 -7.99 -33.23
N GLY A 28 -83.53 -8.87 -32.50
CA GLY A 28 -83.44 -8.97 -31.04
C GLY A 28 -82.04 -9.36 -30.55
N GLU A 29 -81.40 -10.34 -31.20
CA GLU A 29 -80.02 -10.75 -30.89
C GLU A 29 -79.02 -9.62 -31.16
N ILE A 30 -79.15 -8.89 -32.27
CA ILE A 30 -78.31 -7.73 -32.58
C ILE A 30 -78.48 -6.64 -31.52
N THR A 31 -79.71 -6.37 -31.08
CA THR A 31 -79.96 -5.36 -30.03
C THR A 31 -79.38 -5.80 -28.70
N ALA A 32 -79.49 -7.08 -28.34
CA ALA A 32 -78.90 -7.62 -27.12
C ALA A 32 -77.37 -7.54 -27.13
N LEU A 33 -76.73 -7.94 -28.23
CA LEU A 33 -75.28 -7.86 -28.39
C LEU A 33 -74.76 -6.42 -28.38
N LYS A 34 -75.52 -5.48 -28.95
CA LYS A 34 -75.19 -4.05 -28.87
C LYS A 34 -75.28 -3.53 -27.44
N ALA A 35 -76.34 -3.88 -26.71
CA ALA A 35 -76.47 -3.49 -25.30
C ALA A 35 -75.36 -4.10 -24.43
N GLU A 36 -74.94 -5.34 -24.70
CA GLU A 36 -73.81 -5.97 -24.01
C GLU A 36 -72.48 -5.29 -24.34
N ALA A 37 -72.25 -4.95 -25.61
CA ALA A 37 -71.06 -4.20 -26.02
C ALA A 37 -71.02 -2.81 -25.37
N ASP A 38 -72.15 -2.08 -25.35
CA ASP A 38 -72.26 -0.77 -24.72
C ASP A 38 -72.01 -0.87 -23.20
N MET A 39 -72.56 -1.90 -22.54
CA MET A 39 -72.33 -2.17 -21.12
C MET A 39 -70.85 -2.48 -20.83
N LEU A 40 -70.20 -3.32 -21.64
CA LEU A 40 -68.79 -3.65 -21.50
C LEU A 40 -67.89 -2.44 -21.75
N GLN A 41 -68.23 -1.61 -22.74
CA GLN A 41 -67.53 -0.35 -23.00
C GLN A 41 -67.68 0.62 -21.83
N GLU A 42 -68.87 0.72 -21.24
CA GLU A 42 -69.11 1.55 -20.08
C GLU A 42 -68.37 1.03 -18.82
N GLN A 43 -68.34 -0.30 -18.62
CA GLN A 43 -67.56 -0.92 -17.55
C GLN A 43 -66.06 -0.66 -17.72
N LEU A 44 -65.53 -0.79 -18.94
CA LEU A 44 -64.14 -0.47 -19.24
C LEU A 44 -63.85 1.02 -19.01
N ALA A 45 -64.73 1.91 -19.48
CA ALA A 45 -64.59 3.35 -19.27
C ALA A 45 -64.61 3.71 -17.78
N ARG A 46 -65.51 3.10 -16.99
CA ARG A 46 -65.56 3.29 -15.53
C ARG A 46 -64.30 2.75 -14.84
N GLN A 47 -63.73 1.64 -15.28
CA GLN A 47 -62.46 1.11 -14.77
C GLN A 47 -61.25 1.97 -15.14
N LEU A 48 -61.28 2.64 -16.30
CA LEU A 48 -60.24 3.57 -16.73
C LEU A 48 -60.36 4.95 -16.04
N LEU A 49 -61.58 5.43 -15.79
CA LEU A 49 -61.88 6.72 -15.17
C LEU A 49 -61.85 6.70 -13.64
N SER A 50 -62.16 5.55 -13.03
CA SER A 50 -62.03 5.34 -11.60
C SER A 50 -60.75 4.57 -11.34
N PRO A 51 -59.65 5.23 -10.91
CA PRO A 51 -58.46 4.53 -10.45
C PRO A 51 -58.81 3.86 -9.13
N THR A 52 -59.48 2.71 -9.21
CA THR A 52 -59.58 1.75 -8.09
C THR A 52 -58.21 1.13 -7.79
N SER A 53 -57.21 1.40 -8.62
CA SER A 53 -55.83 1.00 -8.38
C SER A 53 -55.15 1.96 -7.39
N ARG A 54 -55.32 1.70 -6.09
CA ARG A 54 -54.30 2.05 -5.09
C ARG A 54 -52.95 1.36 -5.37
N ALA A 55 -52.90 0.43 -6.34
CA ALA A 55 -51.71 -0.25 -6.80
C ALA A 55 -51.07 0.48 -8.01
N LEU A 56 -49.75 0.55 -8.05
CA LEU A 56 -49.00 1.07 -9.18
C LEU A 56 -49.22 0.21 -10.44
N PRO A 57 -49.17 0.79 -11.66
CA PRO A 57 -49.22 0.02 -12.89
C PRO A 57 -48.14 -1.06 -12.92
N TRP A 58 -48.50 -2.31 -13.21
CA TRP A 58 -47.54 -3.42 -13.25
C TRP A 58 -46.37 -3.21 -14.22
N ALA A 59 -46.59 -2.45 -15.30
CA ALA A 59 -45.52 -2.06 -16.23
C ALA A 59 -44.47 -1.18 -15.55
N GLU A 60 -44.89 -0.23 -14.71
CA GLU A 60 -44.00 0.62 -13.93
C GLU A 60 -43.30 -0.20 -12.82
N VAL A 61 -44.04 -1.08 -12.13
CA VAL A 61 -43.48 -1.98 -11.12
C VAL A 61 -42.42 -2.91 -11.73
N ALA A 62 -42.70 -3.52 -12.88
CA ALA A 62 -41.76 -4.40 -13.57
C ALA A 62 -40.52 -3.64 -14.05
N THR A 63 -40.69 -2.40 -14.53
CA THR A 63 -39.57 -1.53 -14.95
C THR A 63 -38.70 -1.16 -13.75
N ALA A 64 -39.31 -0.74 -12.63
CA ALA A 64 -38.59 -0.42 -11.40
C ALA A 64 -37.81 -1.64 -10.86
N LEU A 65 -38.42 -2.84 -10.88
CA LEU A 65 -37.77 -4.09 -10.48
C LEU A 65 -36.63 -4.48 -11.42
N ASP A 66 -36.76 -4.27 -12.73
CA ASP A 66 -35.66 -4.55 -13.69
C ASP A 66 -34.47 -3.61 -13.48
N VAL A 67 -34.73 -2.33 -13.24
CA VAL A 67 -33.68 -1.35 -12.91
C VAL A 67 -32.96 -1.72 -11.61
N ASP A 68 -33.71 -2.02 -10.53
CA ASP A 68 -33.10 -2.44 -9.26
C ASP A 68 -32.33 -3.77 -9.44
N ASN A 69 -32.90 -4.76 -10.15
CA ASN A 69 -32.21 -6.02 -10.44
C ASN A 69 -30.89 -5.82 -11.19
N LYS A 70 -30.85 -4.94 -12.20
CA LYS A 70 -29.62 -4.60 -12.91
C LYS A 70 -28.59 -3.99 -11.97
N GLU A 71 -29.01 -3.11 -11.05
CA GLU A 71 -28.13 -2.54 -10.03
C GLU A 71 -27.61 -3.62 -9.07
N LYS A 72 -28.49 -4.49 -8.53
CA LYS A 72 -28.10 -5.59 -7.65
C LYS A 72 -27.15 -6.56 -8.34
N LEU A 73 -27.38 -6.88 -9.61
CA LEU A 73 -26.50 -7.78 -10.37
C LEU A 73 -25.11 -7.15 -10.60
N LYS A 74 -25.04 -5.86 -10.92
CA LYS A 74 -23.76 -5.13 -11.01
C LYS A 74 -23.04 -5.13 -9.66
N LYS A 75 -23.75 -4.79 -8.58
CA LYS A 75 -23.19 -4.79 -7.22
C LYS A 75 -22.73 -6.18 -6.80
N ARG A 76 -23.50 -7.24 -7.11
CA ARG A 76 -23.13 -8.64 -6.83
C ARG A 76 -21.83 -9.01 -7.55
N LYS A 77 -21.71 -8.69 -8.85
CA LYS A 77 -20.47 -8.96 -9.61
C LYS A 77 -19.28 -8.22 -9.02
N MET A 78 -19.44 -6.95 -8.67
CA MET A 78 -18.38 -6.15 -8.04
C MET A 78 -17.96 -6.74 -6.69
N LEU A 79 -18.92 -7.12 -5.84
CA LEU A 79 -18.63 -7.75 -4.55
C LEU A 79 -17.96 -9.13 -4.70
N GLN A 80 -18.34 -9.92 -5.70
CA GLN A 80 -17.69 -11.20 -5.99
C GLN A 80 -16.23 -11.01 -6.40
N LEU A 81 -15.94 -10.01 -7.25
CA LEU A 81 -14.57 -9.66 -7.63
C LEU A 81 -13.76 -9.17 -6.42
N GLN A 82 -14.35 -8.29 -5.59
CA GLN A 82 -13.71 -7.82 -4.37
C GLN A 82 -13.42 -8.97 -3.39
N HIS A 83 -14.39 -9.88 -3.20
CA HIS A 83 -14.21 -11.05 -2.34
C HIS A 83 -13.08 -11.96 -2.84
N ALA A 84 -13.03 -12.25 -4.14
CA ALA A 84 -11.94 -13.03 -4.73
C ALA A 84 -10.57 -12.35 -4.55
N SER A 85 -10.51 -11.03 -4.75
CA SER A 85 -9.31 -10.22 -4.51
C SER A 85 -8.85 -10.28 -3.05
N TYR A 86 -9.77 -10.16 -2.09
CA TYR A 86 -9.44 -10.27 -0.67
C TYR A 86 -8.97 -11.67 -0.26
N LEU A 87 -9.59 -12.73 -0.80
CA LEU A 87 -9.11 -14.09 -0.55
C LEU A 87 -7.67 -14.30 -1.04
N HIS A 88 -7.35 -13.77 -2.21
CA HIS A 88 -5.99 -13.79 -2.75
C HIS A 88 -5.02 -13.01 -1.85
N LEU A 89 -5.39 -11.79 -1.45
CA LEU A 89 -4.58 -10.96 -0.57
C LEU A 89 -4.33 -11.63 0.79
N VAL A 90 -5.35 -12.24 1.40
CA VAL A 90 -5.20 -12.95 2.68
C VAL A 90 -4.26 -14.14 2.55
N ALA A 91 -4.35 -14.90 1.46
CA ALA A 91 -3.43 -16.02 1.21
C ALA A 91 -1.98 -15.53 1.06
N ASN A 92 -1.76 -14.48 0.26
CA ASN A 92 -0.44 -13.89 0.06
C ASN A 92 0.12 -13.28 1.35
N MET A 93 -0.69 -12.55 2.11
CA MET A 93 -0.28 -11.98 3.40
C MET A 93 0.08 -13.06 4.41
N ARG A 94 -0.67 -14.17 4.48
CA ARG A 94 -0.29 -15.31 5.33
C ARG A 94 1.08 -15.86 4.95
N ALA A 95 1.31 -16.11 3.66
CA ALA A 95 2.61 -16.57 3.19
C ALA A 95 3.73 -15.55 3.47
N TRP A 96 3.47 -14.28 3.24
CA TRP A 96 4.41 -13.18 3.49
C TRP A 96 4.79 -13.07 4.98
N VAL A 97 3.80 -13.06 5.88
CA VAL A 97 4.03 -13.01 7.34
C VAL A 97 4.90 -14.18 7.81
N THR A 98 4.67 -15.39 7.31
CA THR A 98 5.50 -16.56 7.67
C THR A 98 6.96 -16.48 7.18
N ARG A 99 7.25 -15.62 6.19
CA ARG A 99 8.62 -15.37 5.69
C ARG A 99 9.32 -14.29 6.51
N VAL A 100 8.60 -13.25 6.91
CA VAL A 100 9.16 -12.06 7.58
C VAL A 100 9.27 -12.25 9.09
N LEU A 101 8.37 -13.03 9.71
CA LEU A 101 8.45 -13.28 11.14
C LEU A 101 9.66 -14.17 11.51
N PRO A 102 10.30 -13.91 12.66
CA PRO A 102 11.30 -14.81 13.24
C PRO A 102 10.75 -16.22 13.36
N ARG A 103 11.54 -17.21 12.92
CA ARG A 103 11.20 -18.63 13.14
C ARG A 103 11.67 -19.13 14.50
N ALA A 104 12.59 -18.40 15.13
CA ALA A 104 13.12 -18.68 16.45
C ALA A 104 13.20 -17.37 17.27
N PRO A 105 13.18 -17.44 18.61
CA PRO A 105 13.28 -16.27 19.49
C PRO A 105 14.56 -15.45 19.32
N VAL A 106 15.59 -16.04 18.70
CA VAL A 106 16.93 -15.46 18.54
C VAL A 106 17.05 -14.67 17.23
N ASP A 107 16.21 -14.96 16.23
CA ASP A 107 16.22 -14.24 14.94
C ASP A 107 15.67 -12.82 15.15
N PRO A 108 16.45 -11.75 14.93
CA PRO A 108 15.92 -10.41 15.03
C PRO A 108 14.90 -10.18 13.90
N PRO A 109 13.66 -9.75 14.20
CA PRO A 109 12.57 -9.67 13.22
C PRO A 109 12.85 -8.73 12.04
N TRP A 110 13.77 -7.80 12.21
CA TRP A 110 14.17 -6.84 11.18
C TRP A 110 15.18 -7.38 10.16
N ARG A 111 15.73 -8.60 10.33
CA ARG A 111 16.71 -9.16 9.38
C ARG A 111 16.09 -9.86 8.17
N ARG A 112 14.80 -10.15 8.19
CA ARG A 112 14.09 -10.82 7.08
C ARG A 112 13.17 -9.85 6.35
N THR A 113 13.76 -8.78 5.82
CA THR A 113 13.03 -7.83 5.00
C THR A 113 12.79 -8.39 3.61
N TYR A 114 11.51 -8.63 3.30
CA TYR A 114 11.07 -9.21 2.04
C TYR A 114 9.88 -8.46 1.46
N LEU A 115 9.95 -8.16 0.16
CA LEU A 115 8.84 -7.55 -0.59
C LEU A 115 8.41 -8.43 -1.77
N PRO A 116 7.13 -8.84 -1.84
CA PRO A 116 6.61 -9.66 -2.91
C PRO A 116 6.34 -8.85 -4.19
N LEU A 117 6.11 -9.56 -5.30
CA LEU A 117 5.73 -8.99 -6.59
C LEU A 117 4.30 -8.42 -6.59
N ASP A 118 3.37 -9.09 -5.90
CA ASP A 118 1.96 -8.69 -5.80
C ASP A 118 1.79 -7.31 -5.17
N ALA A 119 1.18 -6.38 -5.91
CA ALA A 119 1.12 -4.96 -5.55
C ALA A 119 0.40 -4.69 -4.21
N ASN A 120 -0.71 -5.41 -3.95
CA ASN A 120 -1.49 -5.21 -2.72
C ASN A 120 -0.74 -5.71 -1.48
N THR A 121 -0.14 -6.90 -1.57
CA THR A 121 0.68 -7.47 -0.49
C THR A 121 1.93 -6.62 -0.26
N ARG A 122 2.57 -6.16 -1.33
CA ARG A 122 3.75 -5.30 -1.30
C ARG A 122 3.47 -3.97 -0.59
N LYS A 123 2.33 -3.33 -0.89
CA LYS A 123 1.87 -2.11 -0.19
C LYS A 123 1.78 -2.33 1.31
N LEU A 124 1.12 -3.41 1.74
CA LEU A 124 1.01 -3.75 3.16
C LEU A 124 2.37 -4.08 3.78
N GLY A 125 3.26 -4.74 3.04
CA GLY A 125 4.62 -5.04 3.48
C GLY A 125 5.45 -3.79 3.72
N ILE A 126 5.44 -2.83 2.79
CA ILE A 126 6.13 -1.53 2.92
C ILE A 126 5.60 -0.78 4.14
N ASP A 127 4.28 -0.71 4.28
CA ASP A 127 3.63 -0.03 5.41
C ASP A 127 4.01 -0.67 6.75
N TRP A 128 3.90 -2.01 6.86
CA TRP A 128 4.26 -2.75 8.07
C TRP A 128 5.75 -2.60 8.43
N LEU A 129 6.64 -2.77 7.45
CA LEU A 129 8.09 -2.69 7.66
C LEU A 129 8.52 -1.32 8.17
N THR A 130 7.94 -0.24 7.61
CA THR A 130 8.26 1.13 8.04
C THR A 130 7.61 1.49 9.37
N GLN A 131 6.39 1.04 9.64
CA GLN A 131 5.74 1.20 10.96
C GLN A 131 6.49 0.45 12.07
N LEU A 132 7.04 -0.72 11.79
CA LEU A 132 7.87 -1.46 12.75
C LEU A 132 9.07 -0.62 13.21
N LEU A 133 9.77 0.04 12.28
CA LEU A 133 10.88 0.93 12.61
C LEU A 133 10.41 2.13 13.43
N LEU A 134 9.31 2.78 13.02
CA LEU A 134 8.73 3.92 13.76
C LEU A 134 8.41 3.53 15.21
N HIS A 135 7.68 2.44 15.42
CA HIS A 135 7.28 2.01 16.76
C HIS A 135 8.47 1.58 17.63
N ASN A 136 9.57 1.15 17.02
CA ASN A 136 10.79 0.79 17.74
C ASN A 136 11.72 1.98 18.02
N THR A 137 11.39 3.19 17.54
CA THR A 137 12.28 4.38 17.62
C THR A 137 12.78 4.64 19.04
N ASP A 138 11.88 4.82 20.01
CA ASP A 138 12.28 5.19 21.38
C ASP A 138 13.04 4.05 22.10
N ALA A 139 12.67 2.80 21.83
CA ALA A 139 13.39 1.64 22.35
C ALA A 139 14.83 1.57 21.80
N MET A 140 15.03 1.90 20.53
CA MET A 140 16.35 1.96 19.90
C MET A 140 17.19 3.13 20.44
N LEU A 141 16.61 4.32 20.60
CA LEU A 141 17.30 5.46 21.22
C LEU A 141 17.73 5.15 22.66
N ALA A 142 16.88 4.47 23.44
CA ALA A 142 17.20 4.03 24.80
C ALA A 142 18.29 2.95 24.80
N LYS A 143 18.19 1.93 23.94
CA LYS A 143 19.20 0.86 23.77
C LYS A 143 20.59 1.45 23.53
N TYR A 144 20.67 2.46 22.67
CA TYR A 144 21.91 3.14 22.33
C TYR A 144 22.15 4.41 23.14
N LYS A 145 21.57 4.54 24.34
CA LYS A 145 21.94 5.51 25.40
C LYS A 145 22.18 6.94 24.89
N PHE A 146 21.27 7.48 24.09
CA PHE A 146 21.37 8.86 23.60
C PHE A 146 21.39 9.90 24.73
N ASP A 147 20.74 9.60 25.86
CA ASP A 147 20.74 10.47 27.05
C ASP A 147 22.13 10.65 27.68
N ALA A 148 23.09 9.78 27.37
CA ALA A 148 24.47 9.91 27.82
C ALA A 148 25.30 10.87 26.94
N LEU A 149 24.80 11.27 25.78
CA LEU A 149 25.45 12.24 24.90
C LEU A 149 25.07 13.66 25.35
N ASP A 150 26.04 14.57 25.37
CA ASP A 150 25.75 15.98 25.59
C ASP A 150 24.94 16.50 24.40
N PRO A 151 23.69 16.97 24.59
CA PRO A 151 22.88 17.50 23.50
C PRO A 151 23.34 18.88 23.02
N HIS A 152 24.08 19.65 23.83
CA HIS A 152 24.55 20.99 23.50
C HIS A 152 25.87 20.96 22.72
N ALA A 153 26.67 19.92 22.92
CA ALA A 153 27.85 19.65 22.11
C ALA A 153 27.49 18.75 20.92
N TYR A 154 28.12 19.00 19.77
CA TYR A 154 28.07 18.05 18.67
C TYR A 154 28.76 16.74 19.10
N SER A 155 27.96 15.72 19.34
CA SER A 155 28.42 14.42 19.84
C SER A 155 28.28 13.37 18.74
N ILE A 156 29.38 12.66 18.48
CA ILE A 156 29.51 11.63 17.45
C ILE A 156 30.17 10.41 18.06
N ASP A 157 29.49 9.27 18.03
CA ASP A 157 29.99 8.04 18.61
C ASP A 157 29.84 6.87 17.65
N PHE A 158 30.92 6.09 17.52
CA PHE A 158 30.96 4.87 16.74
C PHE A 158 31.27 3.71 17.67
N GLY A 159 30.38 2.72 17.66
CA GLY A 159 30.55 1.47 18.39
C GLY A 159 30.56 0.28 17.44
N MET A 160 31.43 -0.69 17.70
CA MET A 160 31.34 -2.02 17.13
C MET A 160 30.96 -3.00 18.24
N SER A 161 29.92 -3.79 18.02
CA SER A 161 29.48 -4.82 18.96
C SER A 161 29.21 -6.12 18.23
N LEU A 162 29.44 -7.25 18.89
CA LEU A 162 29.03 -8.54 18.36
C LEU A 162 27.56 -8.75 18.72
N SER A 163 26.72 -8.94 17.71
CA SER A 163 25.33 -9.34 17.91
C SER A 163 25.25 -10.80 18.40
N PRO A 164 24.10 -11.23 18.97
CA PRO A 164 23.92 -12.61 19.43
C PRO A 164 24.12 -13.70 18.35
N ASP A 165 24.13 -13.32 17.06
CA ASP A 165 24.27 -14.24 15.93
C ASP A 165 25.66 -14.16 15.28
N ASP A 166 26.66 -13.70 16.02
CA ASP A 166 28.05 -13.54 15.57
C ASP A 166 28.24 -12.56 14.39
N LEU A 167 27.24 -11.71 14.10
CA LEU A 167 27.44 -10.55 13.21
C LEU A 167 27.98 -9.36 13.98
N PHE A 168 29.00 -8.69 13.43
CA PHE A 168 29.38 -7.36 13.91
C PHE A 168 28.30 -6.35 13.53
N GLU A 169 27.84 -5.58 14.51
CA GLU A 169 27.00 -4.40 14.37
C GLU A 169 27.86 -3.15 14.55
N TYR A 170 27.86 -2.32 13.51
CA TYR A 170 28.44 -0.99 13.47
C TYR A 170 27.34 0.02 13.77
N VAL A 171 27.53 0.77 14.84
CA VAL A 171 26.53 1.73 15.33
C VAL A 171 27.12 3.11 15.22
N TRP A 172 26.39 3.97 14.52
CA TRP A 172 26.64 5.39 14.43
C TRP A 172 25.56 6.15 15.19
N ARG A 173 25.96 7.05 16.07
CA ARG A 173 25.00 7.95 16.71
C ARG A 173 25.51 9.37 16.77
N THR A 174 24.64 10.30 16.35
CA THR A 174 24.86 11.74 16.42
C THR A 174 23.72 12.39 17.18
N GLN A 175 24.04 13.30 18.10
CA GLN A 175 23.06 14.15 18.76
C GLN A 175 23.51 15.61 18.71
N LYS A 176 22.59 16.51 18.37
CA LYS A 176 22.83 17.95 18.33
C LYS A 176 21.55 18.75 18.53
N GLU A 177 21.58 19.71 19.44
CA GLU A 177 20.60 20.79 19.49
C GLU A 177 20.99 21.92 18.54
N MET A 178 20.03 22.37 17.75
CA MET A 178 20.21 23.38 16.71
C MET A 178 19.28 24.55 16.99
N GLN A 179 19.80 25.76 16.83
CA GLN A 179 19.05 27.01 16.95
C GLN A 179 18.27 27.32 15.67
N LEU A 180 17.50 26.34 15.20
CA LEU A 180 16.67 26.40 14.01
C LEU A 180 15.26 25.87 14.31
N PRO A 181 14.21 26.43 13.67
CA PRO A 181 12.87 25.84 13.70
C PRO A 181 12.87 24.41 13.12
N MET A 182 12.02 23.54 13.66
CA MET A 182 11.91 22.14 13.25
C MET A 182 11.63 22.00 11.75
N GLU A 183 10.84 22.91 11.19
CA GLU A 183 10.45 22.94 9.78
C GLU A 183 11.65 23.09 8.84
N VAL A 184 12.59 23.96 9.20
CA VAL A 184 13.83 24.19 8.44
C VAL A 184 14.70 22.94 8.48
N VAL A 185 14.83 22.34 9.67
CA VAL A 185 15.58 21.10 9.86
C VAL A 185 14.98 19.96 9.03
N CYS A 186 13.66 19.79 9.06
CA CYS A 186 12.96 18.77 8.28
C CYS A 186 13.10 19.01 6.76
N ALA A 187 13.07 20.27 6.30
CA ALA A 187 13.27 20.58 4.89
C ALA A 187 14.67 20.18 4.40
N GLY A 188 15.71 20.52 5.17
CA GLY A 188 17.08 20.09 4.87
C GLY A 188 17.24 18.58 4.91
N LEU A 189 16.63 17.90 5.90
CA LEU A 189 16.63 16.45 6.00
C LEU A 189 15.94 15.78 4.82
N ARG A 190 14.81 16.30 4.30
CA ARG A 190 14.18 15.74 3.09
C ARG A 190 15.11 15.82 1.88
N ARG A 191 15.87 16.91 1.73
CA ARG A 191 16.87 17.05 0.67
C ARG A 191 18.03 16.07 0.85
N TRP A 192 18.53 15.96 2.08
CA TRP A 192 19.54 14.98 2.45
C TRP A 192 19.07 13.54 2.18
N MET A 193 17.84 13.19 2.58
CA MET A 193 17.26 11.87 2.35
C MET A 193 17.16 11.54 0.87
N LYS A 194 16.82 12.52 0.02
CA LYS A 194 16.85 12.35 -1.43
C LYS A 194 18.26 11.98 -1.91
N GLN A 195 19.29 12.70 -1.48
CA GLN A 195 20.68 12.42 -1.84
C GLN A 195 21.16 11.06 -1.31
N TYR A 196 20.84 10.76 -0.05
CA TYR A 196 21.20 9.51 0.62
C TYR A 196 20.57 8.31 -0.08
N THR A 197 19.27 8.36 -0.36
CA THR A 197 18.54 7.26 -1.03
C THR A 197 18.97 7.08 -2.47
N THR A 198 19.29 8.15 -3.21
CA THR A 198 19.76 8.04 -4.61
C THR A 198 21.24 7.70 -4.75
N GLY A 199 21.91 7.25 -3.68
CA GLY A 199 23.31 6.85 -3.75
C GLY A 199 24.31 8.00 -3.88
N SER A 200 23.90 9.27 -3.94
CA SER A 200 24.82 10.37 -4.30
C SER A 200 25.86 10.68 -3.23
N VAL A 201 25.64 10.23 -1.99
CA VAL A 201 26.56 10.37 -0.86
C VAL A 201 27.44 9.13 -0.66
N TRP A 202 27.28 8.10 -1.50
CA TRP A 202 27.95 6.82 -1.37
C TRP A 202 29.14 6.77 -2.33
N ALA A 203 30.23 6.15 -1.89
CA ALA A 203 31.34 5.82 -2.76
C ALA A 203 31.02 4.56 -3.60
N ASP A 204 31.65 4.48 -4.77
CA ASP A 204 31.61 3.32 -5.67
C ASP A 204 30.20 2.93 -6.13
N VAL A 205 29.35 3.92 -6.40
CA VAL A 205 28.00 3.67 -6.96
C VAL A 205 28.10 3.49 -8.46
N GLN A 206 27.71 2.30 -8.93
CA GLN A 206 27.58 1.99 -10.35
C GLN A 206 26.27 2.54 -10.91
N SER A 207 25.17 2.30 -10.20
CA SER A 207 23.84 2.78 -10.58
C SER A 207 22.97 3.03 -9.36
N SER A 208 22.04 3.97 -9.49
CA SER A 208 21.00 4.18 -8.48
C SER A 208 19.72 4.66 -9.15
N GLU A 209 18.60 4.05 -8.79
CA GLU A 209 17.28 4.42 -9.29
C GLU A 209 16.27 4.52 -8.15
N LEU A 210 15.40 5.53 -8.20
CA LEU A 210 14.21 5.60 -7.35
C LEU A 210 13.12 4.75 -7.99
N LEU A 211 12.75 3.68 -7.30
CA LEU A 211 11.68 2.82 -7.75
C LEU A 211 10.34 3.54 -7.52
N HIS A 212 9.57 3.65 -8.59
CA HIS A 212 8.20 4.12 -8.54
C HIS A 212 7.28 2.91 -8.67
N ASP A 213 6.30 2.81 -7.79
CA ASP A 213 5.35 1.71 -7.69
C ASP A 213 4.04 2.25 -7.12
N ASP A 214 2.90 1.79 -7.64
CA ASP A 214 1.57 2.14 -7.14
C ASP A 214 1.47 1.92 -5.61
N ALA A 215 2.18 0.90 -5.11
CA ALA A 215 2.30 0.62 -3.68
C ALA A 215 2.96 1.76 -2.90
N LEU A 216 4.04 2.35 -3.42
CA LEU A 216 4.77 3.48 -2.80
C LEU A 216 3.98 4.78 -2.88
N GLU A 217 3.28 5.02 -4.00
CA GLU A 217 2.40 6.18 -4.15
C GLU A 217 1.27 6.17 -3.11
N THR A 218 0.79 4.98 -2.74
CA THR A 218 -0.27 4.85 -1.74
C THR A 218 0.22 4.93 -0.30
N VAL A 219 1.48 4.60 -0.03
CA VAL A 219 2.08 4.69 1.32
C VAL A 219 2.76 6.04 1.46
N GLN A 220 1.98 7.05 1.89
CA GLN A 220 2.45 8.43 1.97
C GLN A 220 3.77 8.56 2.75
N GLY A 221 4.69 9.33 2.16
CA GLY A 221 6.01 9.63 2.71
C GLY A 221 7.04 8.52 2.54
N ALA A 222 6.67 7.37 1.96
CA ALA A 222 7.62 6.29 1.67
C ALA A 222 8.37 6.54 0.36
N THR A 223 9.66 6.22 0.34
CA THR A 223 10.49 6.20 -0.86
C THR A 223 11.33 4.94 -0.88
N TYR A 224 11.62 4.43 -2.08
CA TYR A 224 12.39 3.21 -2.25
C TYR A 224 13.40 3.38 -3.36
N ALA A 225 14.66 3.06 -3.07
CA ALA A 225 15.74 3.14 -4.03
C ALA A 225 16.39 1.78 -4.23
N HIS A 226 16.76 1.49 -5.48
CA HIS A 226 17.64 0.39 -5.82
C HIS A 226 18.99 0.97 -6.24
N THR A 227 20.03 0.70 -5.44
CA THR A 227 21.39 1.16 -5.71
C THR A 227 22.32 -0.03 -5.87
N VAL A 228 23.11 -0.06 -6.94
CA VAL A 228 24.17 -1.04 -7.15
C VAL A 228 25.51 -0.37 -6.87
N ARG A 229 26.27 -0.93 -5.93
CA ARG A 229 27.62 -0.51 -5.59
C ARG A 229 28.63 -1.50 -6.15
N GLU A 230 29.83 -1.01 -6.43
CA GLU A 230 31.01 -1.78 -6.81
C GLU A 230 31.99 -1.87 -5.64
N ASN A 231 32.85 -2.89 -5.67
CA ASN A 231 33.97 -3.07 -4.72
C ASN A 231 33.57 -3.11 -3.22
N PRO A 232 32.80 -4.13 -2.77
CA PRO A 232 32.29 -5.26 -3.54
C PRO A 232 30.95 -4.97 -4.23
N THR A 233 30.58 -5.80 -5.19
CA THR A 233 29.26 -5.74 -5.80
C THR A 233 28.17 -5.99 -4.75
N GLU A 234 27.41 -4.94 -4.43
CA GLU A 234 26.34 -4.94 -3.44
C GLU A 234 25.12 -4.20 -3.97
N THR A 235 23.95 -4.81 -3.85
CA THR A 235 22.66 -4.16 -4.07
C THR A 235 22.12 -3.63 -2.75
N VAL A 236 21.92 -2.32 -2.69
CA VAL A 236 21.29 -1.62 -1.57
C VAL A 236 19.86 -1.25 -1.99
N ASN A 237 18.92 -2.08 -1.58
CA ASN A 237 17.49 -1.85 -1.77
C ASN A 237 16.94 -1.06 -0.57
N PHE A 238 16.93 0.26 -0.63
CA PHE A 238 16.74 1.07 0.55
C PHE A 238 15.33 1.66 0.63
N LEU A 239 14.56 1.21 1.63
CA LEU A 239 13.21 1.69 1.93
C LEU A 239 13.27 2.73 3.04
N THR A 240 12.73 3.91 2.79
CA THR A 240 12.66 4.98 3.79
C THR A 240 11.25 5.54 3.89
N ARG A 241 10.93 6.14 5.04
CA ARG A 241 9.65 6.81 5.24
C ARG A 241 9.76 7.94 6.25
N GLU A 242 9.10 9.06 5.94
CA GLU A 242 8.89 10.17 6.87
C GLU A 242 7.57 9.98 7.63
N PHE A 243 7.62 10.18 8.95
CA PHE A 243 6.46 10.12 9.84
C PHE A 243 6.35 11.39 10.69
N HIS A 244 5.10 11.79 10.95
CA HIS A 244 4.74 12.89 11.84
C HIS A 244 3.90 12.36 13.02
N PRO A 245 4.49 11.63 13.98
CA PRO A 245 3.74 11.06 15.10
C PRO A 245 3.13 12.12 16.03
N HIS A 246 3.74 13.30 16.14
CA HIS A 246 3.25 14.43 16.95
C HIS A 246 3.60 15.76 16.24
N PRO A 247 2.88 16.87 16.49
CA PRO A 247 3.26 18.20 15.98
C PRO A 247 4.68 18.67 16.32
N ASP A 248 5.27 18.11 17.37
CA ASP A 248 6.61 18.46 17.88
C ASP A 248 7.65 17.38 17.61
N ARG A 249 7.32 16.37 16.80
CA ARG A 249 8.23 15.27 16.47
C ARG A 249 8.06 14.79 15.04
N VAL A 250 9.16 14.76 14.31
CA VAL A 250 9.25 14.14 12.99
C VAL A 250 10.29 13.02 13.06
N VAL A 251 9.97 11.88 12.47
CA VAL A 251 10.85 10.71 12.44
C VAL A 251 11.01 10.25 11.00
N PHE A 252 12.24 10.26 10.51
CA PHE A 252 12.60 9.55 9.29
C PHE A 252 13.20 8.21 9.68
N VAL A 253 12.67 7.16 9.09
CA VAL A 253 13.21 5.80 9.26
C VAL A 253 13.59 5.24 7.92
N GLY A 254 14.51 4.28 7.93
CA GLY A 254 14.66 3.42 6.80
C GLY A 254 15.47 2.19 7.10
N GLN A 255 15.36 1.23 6.18
CA GLN A 255 16.08 -0.02 6.23
C GLN A 255 16.30 -0.58 4.84
N ASN A 256 17.25 -1.50 4.71
CA ASN A 256 17.39 -2.24 3.47
C ASN A 256 16.36 -3.39 3.37
N ILE A 257 15.96 -3.72 2.14
CA ILE A 257 15.17 -4.90 1.78
C ILE A 257 16.10 -5.98 1.23
N HIS A 258 16.30 -7.07 1.96
CA HIS A 258 17.24 -8.12 1.55
C HIS A 258 16.76 -8.94 0.37
N HIS A 259 15.44 -9.11 0.24
CA HIS A 259 14.86 -9.85 -0.86
C HIS A 259 13.64 -9.12 -1.43
N ASP A 260 13.74 -8.71 -2.68
CA ASP A 260 12.65 -8.08 -3.41
C ASP A 260 12.43 -8.87 -4.71
N GLU A 261 11.20 -9.29 -4.97
CA GLU A 261 10.89 -10.06 -6.18
C GLU A 261 10.93 -9.22 -7.48
N ARG A 262 11.02 -7.89 -7.38
CA ARG A 262 11.08 -6.99 -8.55
C ARG A 262 12.49 -6.66 -8.99
N VAL A 263 13.48 -6.73 -8.10
CA VAL A 263 14.86 -6.33 -8.38
C VAL A 263 15.84 -7.41 -7.96
N ALA A 264 16.94 -7.52 -8.70
CA ALA A 264 17.98 -8.48 -8.35
C ALA A 264 18.63 -8.10 -7.01
N SER A 265 19.07 -9.12 -6.27
CA SER A 265 19.81 -8.95 -5.02
C SER A 265 21.22 -9.52 -5.20
N SER A 266 22.23 -8.81 -4.71
CA SER A 266 23.61 -9.28 -4.68
C SER A 266 23.80 -10.45 -3.73
N VAL A 267 24.93 -11.15 -3.92
CA VAL A 267 25.39 -12.20 -3.02
C VAL A 267 25.73 -11.63 -1.65
N HIS A 268 26.51 -10.53 -1.63
CA HIS A 268 26.88 -9.83 -0.40
C HIS A 268 25.80 -8.83 -0.02
N ARG A 269 25.32 -8.89 1.22
CA ARG A 269 24.30 -7.99 1.76
C ARG A 269 24.73 -7.50 3.13
N ARG A 270 24.28 -6.33 3.55
CA ARG A 270 24.37 -5.87 4.93
C ARG A 270 23.04 -5.40 5.42
N ASN A 271 22.77 -5.62 6.70
CA ASN A 271 21.68 -4.97 7.39
C ASN A 271 22.02 -3.49 7.46
N ARG A 272 21.06 -2.64 7.11
CA ARG A 272 21.14 -1.20 7.31
C ARG A 272 19.82 -0.75 7.85
N MET A 273 19.86 -0.01 8.94
CA MET A 273 18.71 0.69 9.50
C MET A 273 19.15 2.06 9.95
N PHE A 274 18.26 3.04 9.86
CA PHE A 274 18.50 4.33 10.47
C PHE A 274 17.23 4.95 11.05
N TRP A 275 17.44 5.84 12.01
CA TRP A 275 16.44 6.71 12.61
C TRP A 275 17.00 8.12 12.68
N TYR A 276 16.37 9.05 11.96
CA TYR A 276 16.57 10.48 12.18
C TYR A 276 15.35 11.02 12.93
N VAL A 277 15.56 11.39 14.17
CA VAL A 277 14.53 11.89 15.07
C VAL A 277 14.75 13.37 15.28
N VAL A 278 13.72 14.15 14.96
CA VAL A 278 13.70 15.60 15.05
C VAL A 278 12.64 15.99 16.05
N ASP A 279 13.04 16.55 17.18
CA ASP A 279 12.12 17.00 18.23
C ASP A 279 12.17 18.52 18.35
N ARG A 280 11.00 19.16 18.40
CA ARG A 280 10.90 20.57 18.73
C ARG A 280 11.10 20.77 20.23
N LEU A 281 12.06 21.62 20.60
CA LEU A 281 12.25 22.06 21.99
C LEU A 281 11.68 23.46 22.24
N GLY A 282 11.56 24.26 21.19
CA GLY A 282 10.94 25.58 21.20
C GLY A 282 10.69 26.10 19.79
N PRO A 283 10.22 27.35 19.61
CA PRO A 283 9.92 27.91 18.30
C PRO A 283 11.11 27.88 17.32
N ASN A 284 12.32 28.13 17.84
CA ASN A 284 13.56 28.21 17.07
C ASN A 284 14.65 27.27 17.60
N THR A 285 14.27 26.22 18.33
CA THR A 285 15.23 25.25 18.88
C THR A 285 14.72 23.84 18.62
N THR A 286 15.58 23.04 18.03
CA THR A 286 15.28 21.68 17.59
C THR A 286 16.39 20.73 18.03
N ARG A 287 16.02 19.57 18.57
CA ARG A 287 16.96 18.48 18.83
C ARG A 287 16.95 17.51 17.65
N PHE A 288 18.13 17.24 17.11
CA PHE A 288 18.35 16.21 16.11
C PHE A 288 19.09 15.03 16.72
N ARG A 289 18.60 13.83 16.45
CA ARG A 289 19.23 12.56 16.81
C ARG A 289 19.28 11.69 15.57
N ASN A 290 20.48 11.30 15.16
CA ASN A 290 20.72 10.28 14.14
C ASN A 290 21.19 9.00 14.83
N LEU A 291 20.55 7.88 14.53
CA LEU A 291 21.06 6.54 14.76
C LEU A 291 21.17 5.81 13.42
N ASP A 292 22.36 5.39 13.00
CA ASP A 292 22.54 4.39 11.95
C ASP A 292 23.06 3.08 12.55
N VAL A 293 22.48 1.96 12.14
CA VAL A 293 22.89 0.61 12.54
C VAL A 293 23.17 -0.21 11.28
N LEU A 294 24.40 -0.64 11.11
CA LEU A 294 24.85 -1.46 10.00
C LEU A 294 25.41 -2.78 10.52
N SER A 295 25.24 -3.87 9.77
CA SER A 295 26.00 -5.10 10.05
C SER A 295 27.24 -5.20 9.18
N HIS A 296 28.15 -6.12 9.51
CA HIS A 296 29.10 -6.65 8.53
C HIS A 296 28.38 -7.38 7.38
N PHE A 297 29.11 -7.73 6.32
CA PHE A 297 28.53 -8.47 5.22
C PHE A 297 28.06 -9.86 5.63
N PHE A 298 26.99 -10.31 4.98
CA PHE A 298 26.52 -11.68 5.04
C PHE A 298 25.99 -12.11 3.67
N THR A 299 25.83 -13.42 3.52
CA THR A 299 25.29 -14.08 2.33
C THR A 299 24.14 -15.01 2.74
N ASP A 300 23.57 -15.74 1.79
CA ASP A 300 22.57 -16.77 2.07
C ASP A 300 23.13 -17.93 2.94
N HIS A 301 24.46 -18.03 3.07
CA HIS A 301 25.14 -19.01 3.93
C HIS A 301 25.46 -18.46 5.34
N GLY A 302 25.14 -17.19 5.61
CA GLY A 302 25.41 -16.54 6.89
C GLY A 302 26.47 -15.44 6.82
N PRO A 303 26.98 -15.00 7.99
CA PRO A 303 28.05 -14.01 8.13
C PRO A 303 29.25 -14.30 7.22
N VAL A 304 29.84 -13.25 6.61
CA VAL A 304 31.15 -13.43 5.96
C VAL A 304 32.24 -13.56 7.02
N ALA A 305 33.31 -14.29 6.70
CA ALA A 305 34.46 -14.42 7.58
C ALA A 305 35.12 -13.05 7.85
N LEU A 306 35.71 -12.88 9.04
CA LEU A 306 36.27 -11.61 9.49
C LEU A 306 37.40 -11.08 8.60
N ASP A 307 38.24 -11.96 8.06
CA ASP A 307 39.29 -11.60 7.12
C ASP A 307 38.72 -11.06 5.79
N VAL A 308 37.63 -11.67 5.31
CA VAL A 308 36.90 -11.21 4.14
C VAL A 308 36.27 -9.84 4.41
N GLU A 309 35.54 -9.67 5.52
CA GLU A 309 34.98 -8.37 5.91
C GLU A 309 36.07 -7.29 6.02
N ALA A 310 37.18 -7.61 6.68
CA ALA A 310 38.30 -6.70 6.86
C ALA A 310 38.88 -6.25 5.51
N ASN A 311 39.12 -7.18 4.59
CA ASN A 311 39.57 -6.87 3.23
C ASN A 311 38.54 -6.03 2.46
N LEU A 312 37.24 -6.37 2.54
CA LEU A 312 36.15 -5.60 1.90
C LEU A 312 36.01 -4.18 2.47
N MET A 313 36.49 -3.96 3.69
CA MET A 313 36.53 -2.66 4.37
C MET A 313 37.89 -1.94 4.22
N GLY A 314 38.78 -2.47 3.36
CA GLY A 314 40.05 -1.84 3.02
C GLY A 314 41.19 -2.11 4.00
N LEU A 315 41.05 -3.08 4.92
CA LEU A 315 42.17 -3.57 5.73
C LEU A 315 42.86 -4.72 4.99
N GLU A 316 43.86 -4.35 4.18
CA GLU A 316 44.64 -5.32 3.39
C GLU A 316 45.42 -6.29 4.28
N SER A 317 45.61 -7.52 3.80
CA SER A 317 46.41 -8.57 4.45
C SER A 317 45.88 -9.03 5.83
N ALA A 318 44.60 -8.80 6.12
CA ALA A 318 43.97 -9.25 7.37
C ALA A 318 44.11 -10.78 7.58
N SER A 319 44.06 -11.56 6.50
CA SER A 319 44.21 -13.01 6.50
C SER A 319 45.59 -13.53 6.94
N LEU A 320 46.60 -12.65 7.00
CA LEU A 320 47.95 -13.00 7.48
C LEU A 320 48.10 -12.85 9.00
N MET A 321 47.11 -12.26 9.67
CA MET A 321 47.15 -12.02 11.12
C MET A 321 46.52 -13.17 11.89
N PRO A 322 47.00 -13.49 13.11
CA PRO A 322 46.25 -14.30 14.05
C PRO A 322 44.88 -13.69 14.33
N GLU A 323 43.85 -14.52 14.52
CA GLU A 323 42.44 -14.08 14.61
C GLU A 323 42.19 -12.98 15.66
N MET A 324 42.80 -13.08 16.84
CA MET A 324 42.67 -12.08 17.90
C MET A 324 43.31 -10.73 17.53
N ASP A 325 44.45 -10.75 16.85
CA ASP A 325 45.13 -9.55 16.39
C ASP A 325 44.36 -8.91 15.22
N MET A 326 43.79 -9.75 14.35
CA MET A 326 42.92 -9.32 13.25
C MET A 326 41.68 -8.60 13.79
N LEU A 327 40.98 -9.15 14.78
CA LEU A 327 39.81 -8.49 15.37
C LEU A 327 40.17 -7.13 15.96
N ALA A 328 41.28 -7.05 16.69
CA ALA A 328 41.73 -5.79 17.28
C ALA A 328 42.15 -4.77 16.22
N ALA A 329 42.87 -5.20 15.17
CA ALA A 329 43.27 -4.36 14.05
C ALA A 329 42.05 -3.86 13.26
N TYR A 330 41.12 -4.77 12.95
CA TYR A 330 39.88 -4.46 12.26
C TYR A 330 39.01 -3.48 13.04
N THR A 331 38.83 -3.70 14.35
CA THR A 331 38.07 -2.78 15.21
C THR A 331 38.63 -1.35 15.12
N ARG A 332 39.95 -1.18 15.23
CA ARG A 332 40.61 0.13 15.13
C ARG A 332 40.44 0.75 13.74
N HIS A 333 40.63 -0.04 12.69
CA HIS A 333 40.47 0.39 11.30
C HIS A 333 39.04 0.85 11.01
N ALA A 334 38.05 -0.01 11.29
CA ALA A 334 36.63 0.28 11.11
C ALA A 334 36.21 1.54 11.89
N THR A 335 36.65 1.67 13.15
CA THR A 335 36.37 2.86 13.97
C THR A 335 36.89 4.14 13.32
N THR A 336 38.09 4.09 12.76
CA THR A 336 38.71 5.26 12.10
C THR A 336 37.97 5.61 10.81
N VAL A 337 37.74 4.62 9.95
CA VAL A 337 37.07 4.79 8.66
C VAL A 337 35.65 5.31 8.85
N PHE A 338 34.86 4.65 9.69
CA PHE A 338 33.46 5.06 9.90
C PHE A 338 33.37 6.41 10.58
N ARG A 339 34.24 6.73 11.56
CA ARG A 339 34.30 8.07 12.15
C ARG A 339 34.53 9.15 11.08
N GLN A 340 35.43 8.92 10.13
CA GLN A 340 35.65 9.86 9.03
C GLN A 340 34.47 9.94 8.06
N VAL A 341 33.85 8.80 7.72
CA VAL A 341 32.70 8.76 6.82
C VAL A 341 31.54 9.54 7.42
N GLY A 342 31.13 9.22 8.64
CA GLY A 342 29.96 9.87 9.19
C GLY A 342 30.22 11.32 9.62
N HIS A 343 31.47 11.72 9.97
CA HIS A 343 31.79 13.15 10.09
C HIS A 343 31.52 13.90 8.78
N ARG A 344 31.96 13.36 7.64
CA ARG A 344 31.70 13.97 6.32
C ARG A 344 30.21 14.00 5.99
N SER A 345 29.48 12.95 6.34
CA SER A 345 28.02 12.91 6.15
C SER A 345 27.32 13.99 6.99
N ASP A 346 27.64 14.09 8.28
CA ASP A 346 27.07 15.09 9.18
C ASP A 346 27.47 16.52 8.77
N GLU A 347 28.73 16.75 8.35
CA GLU A 347 29.17 18.03 7.79
C GLU A 347 28.38 18.42 6.54
N THR A 348 28.14 17.46 5.63
CA THR A 348 27.34 17.71 4.43
C THR A 348 25.89 18.04 4.79
N LEU A 349 25.29 17.28 5.73
CA LEU A 349 23.95 17.54 6.23
C LEU A 349 23.85 18.93 6.88
N PHE A 350 24.77 19.29 7.77
CA PHE A 350 24.74 20.59 8.43
C PHE A 350 25.03 21.74 7.48
N ALA A 351 25.88 21.56 6.47
CA ALA A 351 26.09 22.55 5.42
C ALA A 351 24.81 22.79 4.59
N LEU A 352 24.03 21.73 4.30
CA LEU A 352 22.73 21.88 3.64
C LEU A 352 21.74 22.66 4.51
N LEU A 353 21.77 22.46 5.81
CA LEU A 353 20.93 23.19 6.76
C LEU A 353 21.33 24.65 6.86
N ASP A 354 22.63 24.95 6.89
CA ASP A 354 23.14 26.32 6.92
C ASP A 354 22.80 27.10 5.64
N ALA A 355 22.80 26.44 4.48
CA ALA A 355 22.41 27.05 3.21
C ALA A 355 20.95 27.54 3.20
N ASP A 356 20.03 26.82 3.86
CA ASP A 356 18.61 27.20 3.96
C ASP A 356 18.36 28.35 4.96
N THR A 357 19.38 28.75 5.73
CA THR A 357 19.31 29.85 6.72
C THR A 357 19.83 31.19 6.18
N LYS A 358 20.51 31.16 5.02
CA LYS A 358 20.97 32.38 4.35
C LYS A 358 19.91 32.83 3.33
N PRO A 359 19.48 34.10 3.39
CA PRO A 359 18.44 34.64 2.52
C PRO A 359 18.82 34.65 1.03
#